data_AF-A0AAC8YQ89-F1
#
_entry.id   AF-A0AAC8YQ89-F1
#
_cell.length_a   1.000
_cell.length_b   1.000
_cell.length_c   1.000
_cell.angle_alpha   90.00
_cell.angle_beta   90.00
_cell.angle_gamma   90.00
#
_symmetry.space_group_name_H-M   'P 1'
#
loop_
_entity.id
_entity.type
_entity.pdbx_description
1 polymer ?
#
loop_
_entity_poly.entity_id
_entity_poly.type
_entity_poly.pdbx_seq_one_letter_code
_entity_poly.pdbx_strand_id
1 'polypeptide(L)' 'MTHRYEVQQETDGLWRIVDIFSGLPVERDGGLLIGLLLDEADDLLDIVENLDRQHRRAWGMP' A
#
# COMPACT_ATOMS: atom_id res chain seq x y z
N MET A 1 14.45 -1.37 -8.38
CA MET A 1 13.24 -0.58 -8.10
C MET A 1 12.87 -0.85 -6.66
N THR A 2 12.87 0.16 -5.80
CA THR A 2 12.47 0.00 -4.40
C THR A 2 10.94 0.10 -4.35
N HIS A 3 10.28 -0.96 -3.90
CA HIS A 3 8.83 -0.94 -3.63
C HIS A 3 8.60 -0.05 -2.41
N ARG A 4 7.70 0.94 -2.53
CA ARG A 4 7.39 1.91 -1.45
C ARG A 4 6.38 1.36 -0.46
N TYR A 5 5.59 0.38 -0.87
CA TYR A 5 4.51 -0.16 -0.08
C TYR A 5 4.77 -1.64 0.15
N GLU A 6 4.37 -2.14 1.30
CA GLU A 6 4.45 -3.56 1.64
C GLU A 6 3.22 -4.01 2.41
N VAL A 7 2.94 -5.30 2.32
CA VAL A 7 1.87 -5.96 3.07
C VAL A 7 2.47 -6.52 4.36
N GLN A 8 1.87 -6.17 5.50
CA GLN A 8 2.26 -6.65 6.83
C GLN A 8 1.08 -7.33 7.52
N GLN A 9 1.36 -8.43 8.23
CA GLN A 9 0.34 -9.10 9.03
C GLN A 9 0.12 -8.38 10.36
N GLU A 10 -1.13 -8.24 10.76
CA GLU A 10 -1.58 -7.73 12.05
C GLU A 10 -1.68 -8.86 13.08
N THR A 11 -1.84 -8.49 14.36
CA THR A 11 -1.85 -9.46 15.47
C THR A 11 -3.07 -10.37 15.49
N ASP A 12 -4.16 -9.97 14.82
CA ASP A 12 -5.38 -10.75 14.67
C ASP A 12 -5.36 -11.69 13.46
N GLY A 13 -4.26 -11.69 12.69
CA GLY A 13 -4.07 -12.52 11.51
C GLY A 13 -4.56 -11.90 10.20
N LEU A 14 -5.17 -10.72 10.26
CA LEU A 14 -5.48 -9.89 9.09
C LEU A 14 -4.23 -9.16 8.60
N TRP A 15 -4.37 -8.39 7.53
CA TRP A 15 -3.26 -7.74 6.84
C TRP A 15 -3.52 -6.26 6.64
N ARG A 16 -2.44 -5.50 6.54
CA ARG A 16 -2.43 -4.07 6.23
C ARG A 16 -1.40 -3.74 5.18
N ILE A 17 -1.62 -2.66 4.46
CA ILE A 17 -0.63 -2.08 3.53
C ILE A 17 0.01 -0.89 4.22
N VAL A 18 1.35 -0.87 4.29
CA VAL A 18 2.11 0.21 4.91
C VAL A 18 3.04 0.88 3.91
N ASP A 19 3.30 2.18 4.09
CA ASP A 19 4.39 2.88 3.39
C ASP A 19 5.69 2.64 4.15
N ILE A 20 6.68 2.01 3.50
CA ILE A 20 7.95 1.60 4.12
C ILE A 20 8.75 2.77 4.69
N PHE A 21 8.57 3.99 4.16
CA PHE A 21 9.32 5.17 4.63
C PHE A 21 8.71 5.75 5.90
N SER A 22 7.39 5.67 6.05
CA SER A 22 6.70 6.21 7.22
C SER A 22 6.42 5.14 8.29
N GLY A 23 6.35 3.87 7.90
CA GLY A 23 5.86 2.77 8.72
C GLY A 23 4.36 2.84 9.04
N LEU A 24 3.64 3.78 8.43
CA LEU A 24 2.21 4.01 8.68
C LEU A 24 1.35 3.25 7.67
N PRO A 25 0.13 2.82 8.06
CA PRO A 25 -0.84 2.28 7.12
C PRO A 25 -1.19 3.29 6.03
N VAL A 26 -1.34 2.80 4.81
CA VAL A 26 -1.74 3.61 3.67
C VAL A 26 -3.20 4.03 3.84
N GLU A 27 -3.49 5.32 3.64
CA GLU A 27 -4.84 5.86 3.54
C GLU A 27 -5.23 6.02 2.06
N ARG A 28 -6.41 5.53 1.68
CA ARG A 28 -7.00 5.70 0.35
C ARG A 28 -8.49 5.95 0.47
N ASP A 29 -8.98 6.91 -0.32
CA ASP A 29 -10.40 7.27 -0.39
C ASP A 29 -11.04 7.53 0.99
N GLY A 30 -10.25 8.06 1.93
CA GLY A 30 -10.68 8.35 3.31
C GLY A 30 -10.71 7.14 4.25
N GLY A 31 -10.19 5.99 3.84
CA GLY A 31 -10.08 4.77 4.65
C GLY A 31 -8.64 4.27 4.77
N LEU A 32 -8.30 3.71 5.93
CA LEU A 32 -7.03 3.02 6.13
C LEU A 32 -7.09 1.62 5.53
N LEU A 33 -6.02 1.20 4.85
CA LEU A 33 -5.89 -0.14 4.30
C LEU A 33 -5.36 -1.11 5.37
N ILE A 34 -6.24 -1.45 6.32
CA ILE A 34 -6.00 -2.31 7.48
C ILE A 34 -7.11 -3.36 7.60
N GLY A 35 -6.88 -4.43 8.37
CA GLY A 35 -7.90 -5.47 8.61
C GLY A 35 -8.32 -6.22 7.34
N LEU A 36 -7.42 -6.36 6.37
CA LEU A 36 -7.66 -6.98 5.06
C LEU A 36 -7.40 -8.49 5.14
N LEU A 37 -8.10 -9.25 4.29
CA LEU A 37 -7.66 -10.61 3.97
C LEU A 37 -6.35 -10.56 3.15
N LEU A 38 -5.58 -11.65 3.15
CA LEU A 38 -4.30 -11.70 2.41
C LEU A 38 -4.50 -11.40 0.93
N ASP A 39 -5.48 -12.06 0.30
CA ASP A 39 -5.77 -11.89 -1.13
C ASP A 39 -6.22 -10.45 -1.45
N GLU A 40 -7.02 -9.84 -0.56
CA GLU A 40 -7.43 -8.43 -0.69
C GLU A 40 -6.24 -7.48 -0.55
N ALA A 41 -5.33 -7.76 0.39
CA ALA A 41 -4.13 -6.96 0.61
C ALA A 41 -3.17 -7.04 -0.59
N ASP A 42 -3.05 -8.19 -1.24
CA ASP A 42 -2.23 -8.37 -2.45
C ASP A 42 -2.81 -7.59 -3.63
N ASP A 43 -4.11 -7.73 -3.89
CA ASP A 43 -4.82 -6.98 -4.95
C ASP A 43 -4.72 -5.45 -4.74
N LEU A 44 -4.89 -4.99 -3.50
CA LEU A 44 -4.80 -3.58 -3.15
C LEU A 44 -3.35 -3.06 -3.21
N LEU A 45 -2.35 -3.88 -2.89
CA LEU A 45 -0.94 -3.50 -3.02
C LEU A 45 -0.62 -3.15 -4.47
N ASP A 46 -1.04 -4.00 -5.42
CA ASP A 46 -0.86 -3.76 -6.85
C ASP A 46 -1.51 -2.45 -7.32
N ILE A 47 -2.72 -2.14 -6.83
CA ILE A 47 -3.41 -0.89 -7.12
C ILE A 47 -2.63 0.31 -6.56
N VAL A 48 -2.23 0.26 -5.29
CA VAL A 48 -1.50 1.34 -4.61
C VAL A 48 -0.18 1.64 -5.33
N GLU A 49 0.56 0.60 -5.68
CA GLU A 49 1.81 0.74 -6.42
C GLU A 49 1.60 1.29 -7.83
N ASN A 50 0.58 0.83 -8.54
CA ASN A 50 0.28 1.31 -9.88
C ASN A 50 -0.08 2.80 -9.88
N LEU A 51 -0.90 3.23 -8.92
CA LEU A 51 -1.26 4.63 -8.76
C LEU A 51 -0.04 5.50 -8.39
N ASP A 52 0.81 5.02 -7.49
CA ASP A 52 2.06 5.71 -7.13
C ASP A 52 3.00 5.86 -8.33
N ARG A 53 3.16 4.81 -9.14
CA ARG A 53 3.93 4.87 -10.40
C ARG A 53 3.33 5.88 -11.37
N GLN A 54 2.01 5.93 -11.52
CA GLN A 54 1.34 6.89 -12.40
C GLN A 54 1.53 8.33 -11.91
N HIS A 55 1.37 8.57 -10.62
CA HIS A 55 1.62 9.88 -10.01
C HIS A 55 3.07 10.31 -10.23
N ARG A 56 4.07 9.46 -9.92
CA ARG A 56 5.49 9.79 -10.15
C ARG A 56 5.78 10.18 -11.60
N ARG A 57 5.24 9.41 -12.56
CA ARG A 57 5.34 9.72 -14.00
C ARG A 57 4.73 11.07 -14.36
N ALA A 58 3.54 11.38 -13.83
CA ALA A 58 2.86 12.65 -14.09
C ALA A 58 3.64 13.86 -13.54
N TRP A 59 4.31 13.70 -12.40
CA TRP A 59 5.12 14.74 -11.76
C TRP A 59 6.59 14.75 -12.22
N GLY A 60 6.96 13.94 -13.22
CA GLY A 60 8.33 13.86 -13.74
C GLY A 60 9.35 13.34 -12.72
N MET A 61 8.89 12.64 -11.68
CA MET A 61 9.76 12.03 -10.68
C MET A 61 10.20 10.63 -11.13
N PRO A 62 11.50 10.29 -11.01
CA PRO A 62 12.02 8.97 -11.39
C PRO A 62 11.52 7.81 -10.50
#